data_AF-G8XXL9-F1
#
_entry.id   AF-G8XXL9-F1
#
_cell.length_a   1.000
_cell.length_b   1.000
_cell.length_c   1.000
_cell.angle_alpha   90.00
_cell.angle_beta   90.00
_cell.angle_gamma   90.00
#
_symmetry.space_group_name_H-M   'P 1'
#
loop_
_entity.id
_entity.type
_entity.pdbx_description
1 polymer ?
#
loop_
_entity_poly.entity_id
_entity_poly.type
_entity_poly.pdbx_seq_one_letter_code
_entity_poly.pdbx_strand_id
1 'polypeptide(L)'
;MSFQIIFATMLFSAMATLISQRKHFLMALLSLEAITLISVGLIVTTMGTPVELDTTLFIIVVSFAAVEGSMGLSILVSISRKTGTELIQSLTISKC
;
A
#
# COMPACT_ATOMS: atom_id res chain seq x y z
N MET A 1 2.62 3.92 -25.22
CA MET A 1 2.87 2.48 -25.44
C MET A 1 3.99 1.95 -24.53
N SER A 2 5.26 2.34 -24.68
CA SER A 2 6.35 1.80 -23.83
C SER A 2 6.16 2.10 -22.33
N PHE A 3 5.88 3.35 -21.97
CA PHE A 3 5.71 3.76 -20.56
C PHE A 3 4.55 3.05 -19.87
N GLN A 4 3.41 2.90 -20.55
CA GLN A 4 2.24 2.17 -20.01
C GLN A 4 2.55 0.70 -19.71
N ILE A 5 3.33 0.03 -20.56
CA ILE A 5 3.73 -1.37 -20.34
C ILE A 5 4.64 -1.47 -19.11
N ILE A 6 5.56 -0.53 -18.91
CA ILE A 6 6.44 -0.50 -17.73
C ILE A 6 5.61 -0.32 -16.44
N PHE A 7 4.62 0.58 -16.43
CA PHE A 7 3.75 0.76 -15.27
C PHE A 7 2.88 -0.48 -15.01
N ALA A 8 2.39 -1.14 -16.06
CA ALA A 8 1.62 -2.37 -15.91
C ALA A 8 2.45 -3.53 -15.32
N THR A 9 3.71 -3.68 -15.73
CA THR A 9 4.59 -4.72 -15.16
C THR A 9 4.96 -4.40 -13.71
N MET A 10 5.18 -3.13 -13.37
CA MET A 10 5.39 -2.69 -11.99
C MET A 10 4.15 -2.91 -11.11
N LEU A 11 2.94 -2.69 -11.63
CA LEU A 11 1.71 -3.02 -10.89
C LEU A 11 1.62 -4.51 -10.58
N PHE A 12 1.92 -5.37 -11.56
CA PHE A 12 1.86 -6.81 -11.37
C PHE A 12 2.89 -7.28 -10.33
N SER A 13 4.10 -6.74 -10.35
CA SER A 13 5.12 -7.08 -9.35
C SER A 13 4.73 -6.57 -7.96
N ALA A 14 4.18 -5.35 -7.84
CA ALA A 14 3.70 -4.81 -6.57
C ALA A 14 2.56 -5.66 -5.98
N MET A 15 1.60 -6.09 -6.80
CA MET A 15 0.54 -7.02 -6.37
C MET A 15 1.09 -8.37 -5.91
N ALA A 16 2.06 -8.93 -6.64
CA ALA A 16 2.74 -10.16 -6.22
C ALA A 16 3.45 -9.99 -4.87
N THR A 17 4.09 -8.83 -4.64
CA THR A 17 4.73 -8.53 -3.35
C THR A 17 3.71 -8.45 -2.20
N LEU A 18 2.56 -7.82 -2.43
CA LEU A 18 1.48 -7.74 -1.44
C LEU A 18 0.98 -9.13 -1.02
N ILE A 19 0.83 -10.05 -1.98
CA ILE A 19 0.39 -11.43 -1.70
C ILE A 19 1.45 -12.21 -0.92
N SER A 20 2.74 -11.99 -1.22
CA SER A 20 3.86 -12.69 -0.60
C SER A 20 4.12 -12.22 0.85
N GLN A 21 3.88 -10.95 1.16
CA GLN A 21 4.12 -10.37 2.48
C GLN A 21 3.01 -10.74 3.48
N ARG A 22 3.14 -11.92 4.10
CA ARG A 22 2.19 -12.40 5.15
C ARG A 22 2.60 -12.07 6.59
N LYS A 23 3.89 -11.84 6.85
CA LYS A 23 4.44 -11.74 8.22
C LYS A 23 4.64 -10.32 8.73
N HIS A 24 5.00 -9.39 7.86
CA HIS A 24 5.28 -8.01 8.24
C HIS A 24 4.20 -7.08 7.69
N PHE A 25 3.23 -6.72 8.54
CA PHE A 25 2.13 -5.84 8.18
C PHE A 25 2.62 -4.47 7.64
N LEU A 26 3.76 -3.98 8.13
CA LEU A 26 4.39 -2.76 7.60
C LEU A 26 4.79 -2.89 6.12
N MET A 27 5.35 -4.04 5.70
CA MET A 27 5.68 -4.26 4.29
C MET A 27 4.44 -4.38 3.42
N ALA A 28 3.34 -4.92 3.95
CA ALA A 28 2.06 -4.94 3.25
C ALA A 28 1.53 -3.52 3.00
N LEU A 29 1.57 -2.65 4.02
CA LEU A 29 1.19 -1.23 3.88
C LEU A 29 2.04 -0.50 2.83
N LEU A 30 3.37 -0.70 2.84
CA LEU A 30 4.26 -0.08 1.86
C LEU A 30 3.95 -0.55 0.43
N SER A 31 3.65 -1.85 0.25
CA SER A 31 3.25 -2.37 -1.06
C SER A 31 1.91 -1.81 -1.54
N LEU A 32 0.99 -1.51 -0.61
CA LEU A 32 -0.30 -0.88 -0.93
C LEU A 32 -0.12 0.58 -1.35
N GLU A 33 0.73 1.33 -0.65
CA GLU A 33 1.11 2.69 -1.05
C GLU A 33 1.77 2.72 -2.43
N ALA A 34 2.69 1.77 -2.71
CA ALA A 34 3.30 1.61 -4.02
C ALA A 34 2.25 1.34 -5.12
N ILE A 35 1.26 0.48 -4.87
CA ILE A 35 0.17 0.22 -5.82
C ILE A 35 -0.60 1.51 -6.13
N THR A 36 -0.94 2.31 -5.11
CA THR A 36 -1.67 3.58 -5.31
C THR A 36 -0.87 4.59 -6.12
N LEU A 37 0.44 4.71 -5.90
CA LEU A 37 1.29 5.62 -6.67
C LEU A 37 1.48 5.15 -8.11
N ILE A 38 1.66 3.85 -8.35
CA ILE A 38 1.84 3.31 -9.71
C ILE A 38 0.51 3.44 -10.49
N SER A 39 -0.64 3.22 -9.86
CA SER A 39 -1.94 3.39 -10.54
C SER A 39 -2.20 4.85 -10.91
N VAL A 40 -1.88 5.78 -10.02
CA VAL A 40 -1.89 7.22 -10.24
C VAL A 40 -0.95 7.62 -11.39
N GLY A 41 0.27 7.09 -11.43
CA GLY A 41 1.20 7.31 -12.54
C GLY A 41 0.69 6.75 -13.88
N LEU A 42 0.01 5.60 -13.86
CA LEU A 42 -0.64 5.04 -15.05
C LEU A 42 -1.75 5.96 -15.58
N ILE A 43 -2.56 6.54 -14.68
CA ILE A 43 -3.63 7.48 -15.06
C ILE A 43 -3.03 8.74 -15.70
N VAL A 44 -2.01 9.34 -15.10
CA VAL A 44 -1.35 10.54 -15.67
C VAL A 44 -0.78 10.27 -17.06
N THR A 45 -0.22 9.08 -17.27
CA THR A 45 0.41 8.73 -18.56
C THR A 45 -0.59 8.30 -19.63
N THR A 46 -1.82 7.96 -19.25
CA THR A 46 -2.91 7.60 -20.17
C THR A 46 -3.75 8.80 -20.57
N MET A 47 -3.93 9.78 -19.67
CA MET A 47 -4.87 10.89 -19.88
C MET A 47 -4.32 12.04 -20.75
N GLY A 48 -3.03 12.08 -21.08
CA GLY A 48 -2.48 13.23 -21.82
C GLY A 48 -2.64 14.54 -21.02
N THR A 49 -2.46 15.70 -21.66
CA THR A 49 -2.43 17.03 -21.00
C THR A 49 -3.51 17.17 -19.93
N PRO A 50 -3.16 17.59 -18.71
CA PRO A 50 -4.13 17.63 -17.62
C PRO A 50 -5.21 18.67 -17.93
N VAL A 51 -6.45 18.21 -18.08
CA VAL A 51 -7.61 19.10 -17.95
C VAL A 51 -7.75 19.40 -16.45
N GLU A 52 -8.11 20.64 -16.09
CA GLU A 52 -8.11 21.10 -14.70
C GLU A 52 -8.94 20.19 -13.77
N LEU A 53 -10.04 19.61 -14.27
CA LEU A 53 -10.90 18.67 -13.55
C LEU A 53 -10.13 17.39 -13.13
N ASP A 54 -9.27 16.87 -14.00
CA ASP A 54 -8.51 15.63 -13.74
C ASP A 54 -7.47 15.82 -12.63
N THR A 55 -6.92 17.04 -12.50
CA THR A 55 -5.95 17.35 -11.44
C THR A 55 -6.58 17.37 -10.06
N THR A 56 -7.83 17.82 -9.94
CA THR A 56 -8.55 17.81 -8.66
C THR A 56 -8.88 16.39 -8.21
N LEU A 57 -9.30 15.53 -9.13
CA LEU A 57 -9.56 14.11 -8.85
C LEU A 57 -8.28 13.39 -8.42
N PHE A 58 -7.15 13.71 -9.03
CA PHE A 58 -5.85 13.17 -8.64
C PHE A 58 -5.50 13.48 -7.19
N ILE A 59 -5.62 14.75 -6.79
CA ILE A 59 -5.34 15.19 -5.42
C ILE A 59 -6.26 14.50 -4.43
N ILE A 60 -7.54 14.34 -4.76
CA ILE A 60 -8.51 13.62 -3.93
C ILE A 60 -8.09 12.15 -3.77
N VAL A 61 -7.77 11.44 -4.86
CA VAL A 61 -7.36 10.02 -4.81
C VAL A 61 -6.09 9.83 -3.96
N VAL A 62 -5.08 10.69 -4.14
CA VAL A 62 -3.83 10.63 -3.36
C VAL A 62 -4.11 10.92 -1.87
N SER A 63 -5.01 11.86 -1.57
CA SER A 63 -5.37 12.18 -0.18
C SER A 63 -6.07 11.00 0.51
N PHE A 64 -7.01 10.34 -0.18
CA PHE A 64 -7.65 9.13 0.36
C PHE A 64 -6.65 7.99 0.57
N ALA A 65 -5.71 7.79 -0.36
CA ALA A 65 -4.65 6.79 -0.20
C ALA A 65 -3.76 7.07 1.03
N ALA A 66 -3.38 8.33 1.26
CA ALA A 66 -2.61 8.72 2.45
C ALA A 66 -3.39 8.48 3.76
N VAL A 67 -4.70 8.74 3.76
CA VAL A 67 -5.56 8.48 4.93
C VAL A 67 -5.65 6.97 5.21
N GLU A 68 -5.84 6.12 4.20
CA GLU A 68 -5.83 4.66 4.38
C GLU A 68 -4.48 4.16 4.93
N GLY A 69 -3.36 4.69 4.44
CA GLY A 69 -2.03 4.40 4.97
C GLY A 69 -1.88 4.79 6.45
N SER A 70 -2.34 5.99 6.82
CA SER A 70 -2.32 6.46 8.21
C SER A 70 -3.20 5.62 9.13
N MET A 71 -4.37 5.20 8.66
CA MET A 71 -5.29 4.32 9.38
C MET A 71 -4.65 2.94 9.58
N GLY A 72 -4.01 2.38 8.55
CA GLY A 72 -3.26 1.13 8.64
C GLY A 72 -2.11 1.20 9.64
N LEU A 73 -1.33 2.28 9.65
CA LEU A 73 -0.26 2.50 10.62
C LEU A 73 -0.80 2.63 12.06
N SER A 74 -1.93 3.32 12.25
CA SER A 74 -2.54 3.46 13.59
C SER A 74 -2.97 2.10 14.17
N ILE A 75 -3.46 1.20 13.32
CA ILE A 75 -3.81 -0.19 13.69
C ILE A 75 -2.52 -0.97 14.00
N LEU A 76 -1.48 -0.82 13.18
CA LEU A 76 -0.20 -1.48 13.42
C LEU A 76 0.41 -1.08 14.77
N VAL A 77 0.40 0.20 15.11
CA VAL A 77 0.87 0.69 16.42
C VAL A 77 0.00 0.15 17.55
N SER A 78 -1.31 0.09 17.36
CA SER A 78 -2.24 -0.45 18.36
C SER A 78 -2.01 -1.94 18.62
N ILE A 79 -1.76 -2.73 17.56
CA ILE A 79 -1.38 -4.15 17.67
C ILE A 79 0.00 -4.27 18.31
N SER A 80 1.00 -3.49 17.88
CA SER A 80 2.34 -3.52 18.46
C SER A 80 2.35 -3.20 19.96
N ARG A 81 1.53 -2.24 20.43
CA ARG A 81 1.41 -1.93 21.86
C ARG A 81 0.70 -3.03 22.67
N LYS A 82 -0.20 -3.81 22.05
CA LYS A 82 -0.86 -4.97 22.70
C LYS A 82 -0.01 -6.25 22.62
N THR A 83 0.74 -6.44 21.53
CA THR A 83 1.52 -7.65 21.22
C THR A 83 2.99 -7.54 21.61
N GLY A 84 3.43 -6.39 22.15
CA GLY A 84 4.81 -6.13 22.57
C GLY A 84 5.39 -7.14 23.59
N THR A 85 4.52 -7.89 24.29
CA THR A 85 4.89 -9.01 25.17
C THR A 85 4.32 -10.37 24.70
N GLU A 86 3.20 -10.37 23.97
CA GLU A 86 2.52 -11.59 23.54
C GLU A 86 3.22 -12.34 22.41
N LEU A 87 4.16 -11.75 21.65
CA LEU A 87 4.92 -12.51 20.64
C LEU A 87 5.96 -13.45 21.30
N ILE A 88 6.50 -13.06 22.46
CA ILE A 88 7.40 -13.92 23.26
C ILE A 88 6.55 -14.92 24.07
N GLN A 89 5.39 -14.51 24.57
CA GLN A 89 4.51 -15.37 25.35
C GLN A 89 3.73 -16.39 24.49
N SER A 90 3.32 -16.04 23.26
CA SER A 90 2.65 -16.94 22.31
C SER A 90 3.57 -18.05 21.78
N LEU A 91 4.88 -17.79 21.62
CA LEU A 91 5.85 -18.84 21.31
C LEU A 91 6.12 -19.78 22.48
N THR A 92 5.73 -19.38 23.70
CA THR A 92 5.95 -20.17 24.93
C THR A 92 4.68 -20.89 25.39
N ILE A 93 3.48 -20.42 24.99
CA ILE A 93 2.19 -21.00 25.41
C ILE A 93 1.74 -22.17 24.50
N SER A 94 2.35 -22.40 23.33
CA SER A 94 2.15 -23.66 22.58
C SER A 94 2.96 -24.83 23.16
N LYS A 95 2.92 -24.98 24.48
CA LYS A 95 3.17 -26.23 25.21
C LYS A 95 1.93 -26.59 26.01
N CYS A 96 0.83 -26.79 25.29
CA CYS A 96 -0.14 -27.87 25.50
C CYS A 96 -1.07 -27.93 24.29
#